data_AF-A0AAV6XLT5-F1
#
_entry.id   AF-A0AAV6XLT5-F1
#
_cell.length_a   1.000
_cell.length_b   1.000
_cell.length_c   1.000
_cell.angle_alpha   90.00
_cell.angle_beta   90.00
_cell.angle_gamma   90.00
#
_symmetry.space_group_name_H-M   'P 1'
#
loop_
_entity.id
_entity.type
_entity.pdbx_description
1 polymer ?
#
loop_
_entity_poly.entity_id
_entity_poly.type
_entity_poly.pdbx_seq_one_letter_code
_entity_poly.pdbx_strand_id
1 'polypeptide(L)'
;MAISENGTMFIRAINCEGEYKDKWFISRLIKKVIVEVGFTNVVQVITDNAPVCKAAGLLVEQAYPHIFWTPCVVHTLNLALKNICAAKNTDANEITYDECH
;
A
#
# COMPACT_ATOMS: atom_id res chain seq x y z
N MET A 1 5.67 9.26 2.74
CA MET A 1 6.83 9.57 1.87
C MET A 1 6.28 10.16 0.59
N ALA A 2 6.96 11.16 0.05
CA ALA A 2 6.69 11.71 -1.28
C ALA A 2 7.99 11.68 -2.09
N ILE A 3 7.85 11.72 -3.42
CA ILE A 3 8.96 11.74 -4.37
C ILE A 3 8.74 12.94 -5.27
N SER A 4 9.78 13.75 -5.46
CA SER A 4 9.82 14.82 -6.44
C SER A 4 11.14 14.75 -7.23
N GLU A 5 11.34 15.65 -8.19
CA GLU A 5 12.59 15.77 -8.95
C GLU A 5 13.82 15.97 -8.04
N ASN A 6 13.62 16.60 -6.88
CA ASN A 6 14.69 16.85 -5.91
C ASN A 6 14.96 15.67 -4.96
N GLY A 7 14.25 14.54 -5.16
CA GLY A 7 14.45 13.31 -4.40
C GLY A 7 13.27 12.95 -3.50
N THR A 8 13.56 12.11 -2.51
CA THR A 8 12.56 11.58 -1.58
C THR A 8 12.43 12.47 -0.36
N MET A 9 11.20 12.63 0.14
CA MET A 9 10.94 13.39 1.34
C MET A 9 9.93 12.69 2.25
N PHE A 10 10.15 12.83 3.55
CA PHE A 10 9.18 12.44 4.55
C PHE A 10 8.27 13.63 4.83
N ILE A 11 6.99 13.52 4.45
CA ILE A 11 6.00 14.58 4.71
C ILE A 11 5.56 14.55 6.17
N ARG A 12 5.06 13.40 6.64
CA ARG A 12 4.61 13.19 8.02
C ARG A 12 4.35 11.73 8.35
N ALA A 13 4.23 11.45 9.65
CA ALA A 13 3.59 10.26 10.21
C ALA A 13 2.45 10.69 11.14
N ILE A 14 1.46 9.83 11.29
CA ILE A 14 0.30 10.05 12.14
C ILE A 14 0.12 8.81 12.99
N ASN A 15 0.15 8.95 14.32
CA ASN A 15 -0.25 7.85 15.19
C ASN A 15 -1.76 7.64 15.04
N CYS A 16 -2.15 6.43 14.65
CA CYS A 16 -3.54 6.03 14.44
C CYS A 16 -3.94 4.90 15.40
N GLU A 17 -3.27 4.81 16.55
CA GLU A 17 -3.63 3.89 17.63
C GLU A 17 -5.01 4.25 18.20
N GLY A 18 -5.83 3.23 18.49
CA GLY A 18 -7.21 3.41 18.94
C GLY A 18 -8.22 3.79 17.84
N GLU A 19 -7.76 4.15 16.65
CA GLU A 19 -8.64 4.54 15.53
C GLU A 19 -9.06 3.35 14.67
N TYR A 20 -10.31 3.34 14.23
CA TYR A 20 -10.78 2.40 13.22
C TYR A 20 -10.37 2.86 11.81
N LYS A 21 -9.44 2.13 11.20
CA LYS A 21 -8.78 2.50 9.94
C LYS A 21 -9.60 2.10 8.72
N ASP A 22 -10.81 2.63 8.60
CA ASP A 22 -11.64 2.43 7.42
C ASP A 22 -11.19 3.27 6.22
N LYS A 23 -11.84 3.07 5.07
CA LYS A 23 -11.53 3.78 3.83
C LYS A 23 -11.75 5.30 3.94
N TRP A 24 -12.70 5.74 4.76
CA TRP A 24 -13.04 7.14 4.94
C TRP A 24 -12.00 7.85 5.80
N PHE A 25 -11.56 7.20 6.87
CA PHE A 25 -10.48 7.65 7.74
C PHE A 25 -9.18 7.80 6.94
N ILE A 26 -8.76 6.75 6.23
CA ILE A 26 -7.52 6.76 5.45
C ILE A 26 -7.59 7.82 4.34
N SER A 27 -8.67 7.87 3.55
CA SER A 27 -8.79 8.87 2.47
C SER A 27 -8.81 10.30 3.01
N ARG A 28 -9.40 10.55 4.19
CA ARG A 28 -9.37 11.87 4.84
C ARG A 28 -7.94 12.28 5.22
N LEU A 29 -7.13 11.37 5.75
CA LEU A 29 -5.74 11.66 6.07
C LEU A 29 -4.93 12.00 4.82
N ILE A 30 -5.12 11.24 3.73
CA ILE A 30 -4.46 11.50 2.44
C ILE A 30 -4.89 12.86 1.88
N LYS A 31 -6.19 13.16 1.86
CA LYS A 31 -6.73 14.46 1.38
C LYS A 31 -6.15 15.64 2.14
N LYS A 32 -5.98 15.53 3.47
CA LYS A 32 -5.32 16.57 4.27
C LYS A 32 -3.90 16.85 3.80
N VAL A 33 -3.13 15.80 3.51
CA VAL A 33 -1.76 15.94 2.97
C VAL A 33 -1.77 16.56 1.56
N ILE A 34 -2.71 16.17 0.70
CA ILE A 34 -2.84 16.77 -0.64
C ILE A 34 -3.13 18.27 -0.55
N VAL A 35 -4.00 18.69 0.37
CA VAL A 35 -4.29 20.12 0.60
C VAL A 35 -3.05 20.85 1.12
N GLU A 36 -2.30 20.25 2.04
CA GLU A 36 -1.06 20.80 2.61
C GLU A 36 0.04 20.99 1.56
N VAL A 37 0.22 19.99 0.68
CA VAL A 37 1.20 20.03 -0.42
C VAL A 37 0.72 20.90 -1.59
N GLY A 38 -0.60 21.09 -1.71
CA GLY A 38 -1.26 21.71 -2.86
C GLY A 38 -1.64 20.67 -3.90
N PHE A 39 -2.93 20.59 -4.24
CA PHE A 39 -3.44 19.55 -5.15
C PHE A 39 -2.83 19.59 -6.56
N THR A 40 -2.36 20.75 -7.02
CA THR A 40 -1.66 20.90 -8.31
C THR A 40 -0.24 20.33 -8.30
N ASN A 41 0.34 20.11 -7.11
CA ASN A 41 1.69 19.61 -6.92
C ASN A 41 1.73 18.09 -6.67
N VAL A 42 0.56 17.44 -6.68
CA VAL A 42 0.43 15.99 -6.48
C VAL A 42 -0.06 15.38 -7.78
N VAL A 43 0.67 14.37 -8.26
CA VAL A 43 0.31 13.63 -9.49
C VAL A 43 -0.23 12.23 -9.18
N GLN A 44 0.27 11.59 -8.11
CA GLN A 44 -0.03 10.20 -7.81
C GLN A 44 -0.13 9.97 -6.31
N VAL A 45 -1.06 9.08 -5.92
CA VAL A 45 -1.11 8.50 -4.57
C VAL A 45 -0.87 7.00 -4.66
N ILE A 46 0.10 6.52 -3.89
CA ILE A 46 0.44 5.09 -3.78
C ILE A 46 0.05 4.61 -2.39
N THR A 47 -0.76 3.55 -2.31
CA THR A 47 -1.10 2.90 -1.04
C THR A 47 -0.83 1.41 -1.10
N ASP A 48 -0.87 0.73 0.04
CA ASP A 48 -0.89 -0.74 0.06
C ASP A 48 -2.07 -1.32 -0.76
N ASN A 49 -1.95 -2.58 -1.16
CA ASN A 49 -2.95 -3.31 -1.95
C ASN A 49 -4.10 -3.89 -1.12
N ALA A 50 -4.10 -3.70 0.21
CA ALA A 50 -5.20 -4.10 1.06
C ALA A 50 -6.54 -3.50 0.58
N PRO A 51 -7.68 -4.22 0.68
CA PRO A 51 -8.97 -3.76 0.16
C PRO A 51 -9.40 -2.37 0.67
N VAL A 52 -9.11 -2.07 1.94
CA VAL A 52 -9.43 -0.77 2.56
C VAL A 52 -8.57 0.37 1.99
N CYS A 53 -7.30 0.11 1.71
CA CYS A 53 -6.37 1.06 1.09
C CYS A 53 -6.76 1.34 -0.36
N LYS A 54 -7.09 0.29 -1.12
CA LYS A 54 -7.64 0.43 -2.48
C LYS A 54 -8.89 1.30 -2.50
N ALA A 55 -9.85 1.03 -1.62
CA ALA A 55 -11.06 1.84 -1.52
C ALA A 55 -10.77 3.29 -1.13
N ALA A 56 -9.81 3.53 -0.23
CA ALA A 56 -9.39 4.88 0.15
C ALA A 56 -8.72 5.63 -1.03
N GLY A 57 -7.86 4.95 -1.80
CA GLY A 57 -7.22 5.49 -2.99
C GLY A 57 -8.23 5.94 -4.05
N LEU A 58 -9.20 5.07 -4.37
CA LEU A 58 -10.28 5.39 -5.31
C LEU A 58 -11.12 6.60 -4.85
N LEU A 59 -11.36 6.76 -3.54
CA LEU A 59 -12.04 7.94 -2.98
C LEU A 59 -11.23 9.24 -3.09
N VAL A 60 -9.90 9.14 -3.21
CA VAL A 60 -9.01 10.29 -3.45
C VAL A 60 -9.03 10.66 -4.93
N GLU A 61 -8.88 9.67 -5.81
CA GLU A 61 -8.96 9.85 -7.27
C GLU A 61 -10.32 10.42 -7.71
N GLN A 62 -11.43 9.97 -7.10
CA GLN A 62 -12.75 10.56 -7.32
C GLN A 62 -12.83 12.04 -6.90
N ALA A 63 -12.09 12.44 -5.86
CA ALA A 63 -12.11 13.82 -5.36
C ALA A 63 -11.16 14.74 -6.14
N TYR A 64 -10.10 14.18 -6.73
CA TYR A 64 -9.10 14.90 -7.51
C TYR A 64 -8.84 14.13 -8.82
N PRO A 65 -9.65 14.35 -9.86
CA PRO A 65 -9.60 13.53 -11.08
C PRO A 65 -8.26 13.56 -11.84
N HIS A 66 -7.38 14.52 -11.55
CA HIS A 66 -6.02 14.61 -12.11
C HIS A 66 -4.98 13.82 -11.32
N ILE A 67 -5.31 13.32 -10.13
CA ILE A 67 -4.44 12.53 -9.27
C ILE A 67 -4.84 11.06 -9.42
N PHE A 68 -3.96 10.25 -10.00
CA PHE A 68 -4.23 8.83 -10.18
C PHE A 68 -3.76 8.01 -8.97
N TRP A 69 -4.51 6.96 -8.64
CA TRP A 69 -4.13 6.03 -7.58
C TRP A 69 -3.49 4.76 -8.15
N THR A 70 -2.46 4.25 -7.48
CA THR A 70 -1.87 2.93 -7.79
C THR A 70 -1.58 2.12 -6.53
N PRO A 71 -1.65 0.77 -6.61
CA PRO A 71 -1.22 -0.09 -5.52
C PRO A 71 0.31 -0.12 -5.40
N CYS A 72 0.80 -0.36 -4.19
CA CYS A 72 2.22 -0.49 -3.92
C CYS A 72 2.82 -1.72 -4.60
N VAL A 73 3.76 -1.49 -5.53
CA VAL A 73 4.46 -2.55 -6.26
C VAL A 73 5.25 -3.47 -5.33
N VAL A 74 5.83 -2.93 -4.26
CA VAL A 74 6.60 -3.71 -3.27
C VAL A 74 5.73 -4.77 -2.62
N HIS A 75 4.49 -4.42 -2.25
CA HIS A 75 3.57 -5.38 -1.66
C HIS A 75 3.16 -6.47 -2.66
N THR A 76 2.87 -6.09 -3.91
CA THR A 76 2.56 -7.04 -4.99
C THR A 76 3.71 -8.01 -5.22
N LEU A 77 4.95 -7.53 -5.26
CA LEU A 77 6.14 -8.36 -5.41
C LEU A 77 6.31 -9.32 -4.23
N ASN A 78 6.13 -8.84 -3.00
CA ASN A 78 6.19 -9.68 -1.81
C ASN A 78 5.14 -10.80 -1.83
N LEU A 79 3.90 -10.52 -2.24
CA LEU A 79 2.87 -11.55 -2.39
C LEU A 79 3.22 -12.56 -3.49
N ALA A 80 3.71 -12.09 -4.64
CA ALA A 80 4.14 -12.97 -5.72
C ALA A 80 5.27 -13.89 -5.28
N LEU A 81 6.29 -13.37 -4.60
CA LEU A 81 7.42 -14.14 -4.08
C LEU A 81 6.97 -15.15 -3.02
N LYS A 82 6.08 -14.78 -2.11
CA LYS A 82 5.49 -15.72 -1.14
C LYS A 82 4.78 -16.89 -1.81
N ASN A 83 4.06 -16.65 -2.90
CA ASN A 83 3.38 -17.70 -3.64
C ASN A 83 4.36 -18.60 -4.40
N ILE A 84 5.41 -18.04 -5.00
CA ILE A 84 6.44 -18.81 -5.71
C ILE A 84 7.26 -19.67 -4.74
N CYS A 85 7.62 -19.11 -3.58
CA CYS A 85 8.41 -19.79 -2.55
C CYS A 85 7.54 -20.62 -1.60
N ALA A 86 6.22 -20.61 -1.75
CA ALA A 86 5.35 -21.48 -0.97
C ALA A 86 5.74 -22.93 -1.27
N ALA A 87 6.18 -23.65 -0.23
CA ALA A 87 6.39 -25.07 -0.34
C ALA A 87 5.08 -25.72 -0.84
N LYS A 88 5.15 -26.44 -1.96
CA LYS A 88 4.02 -27.23 -2.40
C LYS A 88 3.86 -28.35 -1.38
N ASN A 89 2.72 -28.46 -0.72
CA ASN A 89 2.41 -29.67 0.04
C ASN A 89 2.16 -30.80 -0.96
N THR A 90 3.25 -31.45 -1.35
CA THR A 90 3.27 -32.69 -2.13
C THR A 90 3.71 -33.80 -1.20
N ASP A 91 3.24 -35.03 -1.42
CA ASP A 91 3.60 -36.22 -0.63
C ASP A 91 5.14 -36.41 -0.51
N ALA A 92 5.92 -35.91 -1.47
CA ALA A 92 7.38 -35.90 -1.43
C ALA A 92 7.99 -35.00 -0.33
N ASN A 93 7.28 -33.98 0.16
CA ASN A 93 7.77 -33.07 1.19
C ASN A 93 7.66 -33.64 2.61
N GLU A 94 6.70 -34.54 2.87
CA GLU A 94 6.64 -35.28 4.15
C GLU A 94 7.82 -36.24 4.28
N ILE A 95 8.13 -36.98 3.21
CA ILE A 95 9.27 -37.92 3.17
C ILE A 95 10.60 -37.19 3.44
N THR A 96 10.79 -36.00 2.86
CA THR A 96 12.03 -35.23 3.04
C THR A 96 12.15 -34.64 4.45
N TYR A 97 11.03 -34.32 5.12
CA TYR A 97 11.04 -33.81 6.50
C TYR A 97 11.40 -34.89 7.51
N ASP A 98 10.87 -36.10 7.32
CA ASP A 98 11.18 -37.28 8.15
C ASP A 98 12.61 -37.80 7.96
N GLU A 99 13.24 -37.56 6.80
CA GLU A 99 14.66 -37.89 6.58
C GLU A 99 15.63 -36.88 7.20
N CYS A 100 15.17 -35.68 7.53
CA CYS A 100 15.97 -34.59 8.11
C CYS A 100 15.83 -34.44 9.63
N HIS A 101 14.97 -35.24 10.27
CA HIS A 101 14.73 -35.28 11.72
C HIS A 101 14.88 -36.70 12.28
#